data_AF-A0A6G0ML18-F1
#
_entry.id   AF-A0A6G0ML18-F1
#
_cell.length_a   1.000
_cell.length_b   1.000
_cell.length_c   1.000
_cell.angle_alpha   90.00
_cell.angle_beta   90.00
_cell.angle_gamma   90.00
#
_symmetry.space_group_name_H-M   'P 1'
#
loop_
_entity.id
_entity.type
_entity.pdbx_description
1 polymer ?
#
loop_
_entity_poly.entity_id
_entity_poly.type
_entity_poly.pdbx_seq_one_letter_code
_entity_poly.pdbx_strand_id
1 'polypeptide(L)' 'MWSVLNVLSHAASTLNTPTEPQDLLAELFKADMKGFGTDEKALSAAVVRCHLVLRDIKPV' A
#
# COMPACT_ATOMS: atom_id res chain seq x y z
N MET A 1 4.13 12.73 -31.17
CA MET A 1 4.90 13.01 -29.93
C MET A 1 3.98 13.37 -28.76
N TRP A 2 3.08 14.35 -28.90
CA TRP A 2 2.13 14.75 -27.84
C TRP A 2 1.13 13.65 -27.41
N SER A 3 0.59 12.87 -28.35
CA SER A 3 -0.38 11.81 -28.03
C SER A 3 0.20 10.67 -27.20
N VAL A 4 1.50 10.37 -27.36
CA VAL A 4 2.19 9.33 -26.59
C VAL A 4 2.41 9.78 -25.14
N LEU A 5 2.80 11.05 -24.94
CA LEU A 5 2.90 11.66 -23.60
C LEU A 5 1.58 11.64 -22.84
N ASN A 6 0.46 11.91 -23.51
CA ASN A 6 -0.86 11.93 -22.87
C ASN A 6 -1.33 10.53 -22.45
N VAL A 7 -1.04 9.51 -23.28
CA VAL A 7 -1.32 8.10 -22.95
C VAL A 7 -0.45 7.63 -21.79
N LEU A 8 0.83 7.99 -21.76
CA LEU A 8 1.72 7.65 -20.64
C LEU A 8 1.32 8.36 -19.34
N SER A 9 0.85 9.60 -19.39
CA SER A 9 0.35 10.33 -18.22
C SER A 9 -0.93 9.72 -17.66
N HIS A 10 -1.85 9.27 -18.52
CA HIS A 10 -3.06 8.56 -18.09
C HIS A 10 -2.74 7.15 -17.59
N ALA A 11 -1.83 6.44 -18.25
CA ALA A 11 -1.38 5.12 -17.79
C ALA A 11 -0.74 5.23 -16.39
N ALA A 12 0.12 6.22 -16.18
CA ALA A 12 0.72 6.51 -14.89
C ALA A 12 -0.30 6.90 -13.82
N SER A 13 -1.36 7.65 -14.16
CA SER A 13 -2.43 7.99 -13.21
C SER A 13 -3.39 6.82 -12.91
N THR A 14 -3.45 5.81 -13.79
CA THR A 14 -4.21 4.56 -13.55
C THR A 14 -3.44 3.50 -12.78
N LEU A 15 -2.10 3.62 -12.70
CA LEU A 15 -1.29 2.77 -11.84
C LEU A 15 -1.43 3.27 -10.40
N ASN A 16 -2.33 2.64 -9.64
CA ASN A 16 -2.38 2.77 -8.18
C ASN A 16 -1.19 2.03 -7.55
N THR A 17 0.02 2.33 -8.00
CA THR A 17 1.25 1.93 -7.32
C THR A 17 1.37 2.80 -6.09
N PRO A 18 1.35 2.23 -4.87
CA PRO A 18 1.54 3.00 -3.66
C PRO A 18 2.88 3.72 -3.78
N THR A 19 2.85 5.05 -3.89
CA THR A 19 4.06 5.85 -4.09
C THR A 19 4.78 6.11 -2.78
N GLU A 20 4.03 6.10 -1.67
CA GLU A 20 4.57 6.30 -0.34
C GLU A 20 4.63 4.97 0.45
N PRO A 21 5.66 4.76 1.28
CA PRO A 21 5.79 3.56 2.11
C PRO A 21 4.56 3.26 2.99
N GLN A 22 3.84 4.30 3.38
CA GLN A 22 2.64 4.23 4.22
C GLN A 22 1.46 3.60 3.48
N ASP A 23 1.29 3.96 2.20
CA ASP A 23 0.23 3.41 1.36
C ASP A 23 0.47 1.92 1.10
N LEU A 24 1.74 1.55 0.88
CA LEU A 24 2.16 0.17 0.66
C LEU A 24 1.91 -0.70 1.90
N LEU A 25 2.13 -0.14 3.09
CA LEU A 25 1.86 -0.79 4.36
C LEU A 25 0.34 -0.91 4.65
N ALA A 26 -0.44 0.11 4.29
CA ALA A 26 -1.90 0.07 4.38
C ALA A 26 -2.48 -1.02 3.47
N GLU A 27 -1.97 -1.16 2.24
CA GLU A 27 -2.39 -2.23 1.33
C GLU A 27 -1.98 -3.62 1.84
N LEU A 28 -0.80 -3.76 2.45
CA LEU A 28 -0.37 -5.00 3.09
C LEU A 28 -1.33 -5.42 4.20
N PHE A 29 -1.65 -4.51 5.14
CA PHE A 29 -2.59 -4.81 6.23
C PHE A 29 -4.01 -5.09 5.73
N LYS A 30 -4.48 -4.33 4.73
CA LYS A 30 -5.78 -4.62 4.09
C LYS A 30 -5.80 -6.01 3.48
N ALA A 31 -4.71 -6.47 2.86
CA ALA A 31 -4.63 -7.81 2.29
C ALA A 31 -4.72 -8.90 3.36
N ASP A 32 -4.02 -8.73 4.49
CA ASP A 32 -4.05 -9.67 5.62
C ASP A 32 -5.43 -9.73 6.30
N MET A 33 -6.21 -8.65 6.23
CA MET A 33 -7.56 -8.53 6.78
C MET A 33 -8.66 -8.78 5.73
N LYS A 34 -8.31 -9.13 4.49
CA LYS A 34 -9.29 -9.27 3.41
C LYS A 34 -10.03 -10.61 3.51
N GLY A 35 -11.35 -10.56 3.40
CA GLY A 35 -12.20 -11.75 3.37
C GLY A 35 -12.87 -12.02 4.72
N PHE A 36 -13.25 -13.27 4.98
CA PHE A 36 -13.84 -13.66 6.25
C PHE A 36 -12.73 -14.05 7.24
N GLY A 37 -12.50 -13.20 8.23
CA GLY A 37 -11.44 -13.38 9.23
C GLY A 37 -10.19 -12.55 8.92
N THR A 38 -9.05 -12.96 9.47
CA THR A 38 -7.77 -12.25 9.35
C THR A 38 -6.64 -13.27 9.34
N ASP A 39 -5.63 -13.07 8.51
CA ASP A 39 -4.38 -13.82 8.62
C ASP A 39 -3.53 -13.22 9.75
N GLU A 40 -3.79 -13.69 10.96
CA GLU A 40 -3.27 -13.11 12.19
C GLU A 40 -1.74 -13.27 12.31
N LYS A 41 -1.19 -14.31 11.67
CA LYS A 41 0.25 -14.56 11.61
C LYS A 41 0.92 -13.61 10.62
N ALA A 42 0.34 -13.43 9.44
CA ALA A 42 0.85 -12.47 8.46
C ALA A 42 0.81 -11.05 9.02
N LEU A 43 -0.32 -10.67 9.61
CA LEU A 43 -0.52 -9.35 10.21
C LEU A 43 0.46 -9.08 11.35
N SER A 44 0.60 -10.01 12.30
CA SER A 44 1.57 -9.86 13.41
C SER A 44 2.99 -9.73 12.90
N ALA A 45 3.37 -10.54 11.91
CA ALA A 45 4.71 -10.50 11.36
C ALA A 45 4.98 -9.21 10.58
N ALA A 46 3.97 -8.68 9.87
CA ALA A 46 4.05 -7.40 9.18
C ALA A 46 4.22 -6.22 10.17
N VAL A 47 3.45 -6.19 11.26
CA VAL A 47 3.59 -5.19 12.33
C VAL A 47 4.99 -5.19 12.92
N VAL A 48 5.55 -6.37 13.23
CA VAL A 48 6.92 -6.48 13.77
C VAL A 48 7.95 -6.01 12.74
N ARG A 49 7.87 -6.47 11.48
CA ARG A 49 8.85 -6.09 10.44
C ARG A 49 8.83 -4.61 10.10
N CYS A 50 7.65 -3.98 10.17
CA CYS A 50 7.46 -2.58 9.81
C CYS A 50 7.50 -1.64 11.03
N HIS A 51 7.94 -2.11 12.21
CA HIS A 51 7.86 -1.34 13.46
C HIS A 51 8.56 0.03 13.41
N LEU A 52 9.55 0.20 12.54
CA LEU A 52 10.29 1.47 12.37
C LEU A 52 9.43 2.54 11.69
N VAL A 53 8.63 2.14 10.70
CA VAL A 53 7.79 3.05 9.91
C VAL A 53 6.39 3.22 10.51
N LEU A 54 5.98 2.34 11.42
CA LEU A 54 4.70 2.47 12.14
C LEU A 54 4.61 3.77 12.95
N ARG A 55 5.74 4.33 13.40
CA ARG A 55 5.78 5.60 14.15
C ARG A 55 5.32 6.80 13.32
N ASP A 56 5.45 6.71 12.00
CA ASP A 56 5.11 7.79 11.08
C ASP A 56 3.64 7.73 10.64
N ILE A 57 2.95 6.64 10.96
CA ILE A 57 1.51 6.51 10.71
C ILE A 57 0.76 7.35 11.74
N LYS A 58 -0.03 8.31 11.26
CA LYS A 58 -0.92 9.08 12.12
C LYS A 58 -1.95 8.16 12.78
N PRO A 59 -2.11 8.20 14.11
CA PRO A 59 -3.25 7.56 14.76
C PRO A 59 -4.55 8.16 14.20
N VAL A 60 -5.52 7.29 13.93
CA VAL A 60 -6.87 7.64 13.45
C VAL A 60 -7.80 7.87 14.62
#